data_AF-A0A1C5BVC4-F1
#
_entry.id   AF-A0A1C5BVC4-F1
#
_cell.length_a   1.000
_cell.length_b   1.000
_cell.length_c   1.000
_cell.angle_alpha   90.00
_cell.angle_beta   90.00
_cell.angle_gamma   90.00
#
_symmetry.space_group_name_H-M   'P 1'
#
loop_
_entity.id
_entity.type
_entity.pdbx_description
1 polymer ?
#
loop_
_entity_poly.entity_id
_entity_poly.type
_entity_poly.pdbx_seq_one_letter_code
_entity_poly.pdbx_strand_id
1 'polypeptide(L)' 'MDCFPFADDLIRAQREWHATYRALAVPRPRHATELRRRLLLLSVRIHWHPFWSTPEGWSPAARVELRRLTAADRRTDAA' A
#
# COMPACT_ATOMS: atom_id res chain seq x y z
N MET A 1 -20.82 4.49 -7.27
CA MET A 1 -19.74 3.85 -6.49
C MET A 1 -18.78 3.31 -7.52
N ASP A 2 -17.77 4.11 -7.90
CA ASP A 2 -16.78 3.69 -8.89
C ASP A 2 -15.83 2.72 -8.20
N CYS A 3 -16.15 1.43 -8.31
CA CYS A 3 -15.30 0.37 -7.82
C CYS A 3 -14.17 0.23 -8.84
N PHE A 4 -13.08 0.98 -8.64
CA PHE A 4 -11.85 0.79 -9.42
C PHE A 4 -11.40 -0.65 -9.21
N PRO A 5 -11.31 -1.50 -10.26
CA PRO A 5 -10.69 -2.81 -10.16
C PRO A 5 -9.18 -2.61 -10.00
N PHE A 6 -8.75 -2.26 -8.79
CA PHE A 6 -7.34 -2.26 -8.45
C PHE A 6 -6.81 -3.67 -8.66
N ALA A 7 -5.66 -3.77 -9.32
CA ALA A 7 -4.98 -5.04 -9.44
C ALA A 7 -4.62 -5.56 -8.03
N ASP A 8 -4.89 -6.84 -7.76
CA ASP A 8 -4.71 -7.46 -6.44
C ASP A 8 -3.28 -7.32 -5.92
N ASP A 9 -2.31 -7.26 -6.82
CA ASP A 9 -0.90 -7.06 -6.50
C ASP A 9 -0.61 -5.65 -5.96
N LEU A 10 -1.30 -4.62 -6.46
CA LEU A 10 -1.22 -3.25 -5.95
C LEU A 10 -1.84 -3.13 -4.55
N ILE A 11 -3.00 -3.75 -4.33
CA ILE A 11 -3.63 -3.83 -3.01
C ILE A 11 -2.69 -4.53 -2.02
N ARG A 12 -2.14 -5.68 -2.41
CA ARG A 12 -1.20 -6.44 -1.57
C ARG A 12 0.07 -5.64 -1.27
N ALA A 13 0.66 -4.98 -2.27
CA ALA A 13 1.84 -4.14 -2.07
C ALA A 13 1.57 -2.99 -1.07
N GLN A 14 0.41 -2.34 -1.17
CA GLN A 14 0.02 -1.26 -0.26
C GLN A 14 -0.24 -1.78 1.16
N ARG A 15 -0.84 -2.96 1.33
CA ARG A 15 -0.99 -3.63 2.64
C ARG A 15 0.36 -3.96 3.27
N GLU A 16 1.26 -4.56 2.51
CA GLU A 16 2.63 -4.85 2.96
C GLU A 16 3.40 -3.58 3.33
N TRP A 17 3.19 -2.49 2.59
CA TRP A 17 3.79 -1.19 2.88
C TRP A 17 3.32 -0.66 4.24
N HIS A 18 2.01 -0.70 4.53
CA HIS A 18 1.46 -0.33 5.83
C HIS A 18 1.98 -1.21 6.97
N ALA A 19 2.08 -2.52 6.76
CA ALA A 19 2.61 -3.45 7.75
C ALA A 19 4.10 -3.17 8.05
N THR A 20 4.91 -2.95 7.01
CA THR A 20 6.33 -2.61 7.13
C THR A 20 6.53 -1.27 7.84
N TYR A 21 5.71 -0.27 7.51
CA TYR A 21 5.74 1.03 8.15
C TYR A 21 5.42 0.94 9.65
N ARG A 22 4.42 0.14 10.03
CA ARG A 22 4.07 -0.11 11.44
C ARG A 22 5.18 -0.83 12.19
N ALA A 23 5.78 -1.85 11.57
CA ALA A 23 6.93 -2.55 12.13
C ALA A 23 8.14 -1.63 12.30
N LEU A 24 8.29 -0.57 11.50
CA LEU A 24 9.30 0.47 11.69
C LEU A 24 8.92 1.50 12.76
N ALA A 25 7.63 1.74 12.98
CA ALA A 25 7.13 2.74 13.92
C ALA A 25 7.23 2.30 15.39
N VAL A 26 7.50 1.02 15.67
CA VAL A 26 7.72 0.55 17.04
C VAL A 26 9.08 1.02 17.57
N PRO A 27 9.22 1.33 18.87
CA PRO A 27 10.51 1.68 19.45
C PRO A 27 11.54 0.54 19.33
N ARG A 28 12.74 0.84 18.83
CA ARG A 28 13.84 -0.12 18.60
C ARG A 28 13.41 -1.39 17.85
N PRO A 29 12.99 -1.26 16.58
CA PRO A 29 12.55 -2.40 15.81
C PRO A 29 13.72 -3.35 15.53
N ARG A 30 13.51 -4.65 15.80
CA ARG A 30 14.43 -5.69 15.31
C ARG A 30 14.42 -5.65 13.78
N HIS A 31 15.58 -5.81 13.15
CA HIS A 31 15.73 -5.78 11.68
C HIS A 31 15.36 -4.43 11.02
N ALA A 32 15.58 -3.30 11.70
CA ALA A 32 15.28 -1.96 11.20
C ALA A 32 15.82 -1.65 9.78
N THR A 33 17.00 -2.16 9.45
CA THR A 33 17.62 -2.00 8.13
C THR A 33 16.88 -2.79 7.05
N GLU A 34 16.49 -4.02 7.35
CA GLU A 34 15.71 -4.86 6.44
C GLU A 34 14.33 -4.26 6.18
N LEU A 35 13.66 -3.81 7.25
CA LEU A 35 12.37 -3.15 7.14
C LEU A 35 12.45 -1.85 6.31
N ARG A 36 13.51 -1.04 6.48
CA ARG A 36 13.73 0.15 5.64
C ARG A 36 13.94 -0.21 4.17
N ARG A 37 14.75 -1.24 3.87
CA ARG A 37 14.94 -1.72 2.49
C ARG A 37 13.64 -2.21 1.89
N ARG A 38 12.85 -2.98 2.64
CA ARG A 38 11.54 -3.47 2.22
C ARG A 38 10.58 -2.31 1.95
N LEU A 39 10.57 -1.28 2.81
CA LEU A 39 9.76 -0.08 2.60
C LEU A 39 10.12 0.65 1.31
N LEU A 40 11.42 0.79 1.00
CA LEU A 40 11.88 1.42 -0.25
C LEU A 40 11.45 0.61 -1.48
N LEU A 41 11.64 -0.72 -1.45
CA LEU A 41 11.23 -1.60 -2.55
C LEU A 41 9.72 -1.56 -2.79
N LEU A 42 8.92 -1.57 -1.72
CA LEU A 42 7.47 -1.46 -1.80
C LEU A 42 7.03 -0.09 -2.33
N SER A 43 7.67 0.99 -1.88
CA SER A 43 7.41 2.34 -2.41
C SER A 43 7.70 2.43 -3.90
N VAL A 44 8.82 1.86 -4.38
CA VAL A 44 9.15 1.80 -5.81
C VAL A 44 8.12 0.97 -6.57
N ARG A 45 7.76 -0.22 -6.07
CA ARG A 45 6.79 -1.10 -6.71
C ARG A 45 5.40 -0.48 -6.84
N ILE A 46 4.95 0.21 -5.79
CA ILE A 46 3.68 0.94 -5.82
C ILE A 46 3.80 2.12 -6.78
N HIS A 47 4.87 2.92 -6.72
CA HIS A 47 4.98 4.12 -7.56
C HIS A 47 5.08 3.82 -9.06
N TRP A 48 5.83 2.79 -9.44
CA TRP A 48 6.05 2.37 -10.83
C TRP A 48 5.03 1.33 -11.32
N HIS A 49 3.92 1.17 -10.59
CA HIS A 49 2.93 0.17 -10.96
C HIS A 49 2.28 0.47 -12.32
N PRO A 50 2.16 -0.50 -13.24
CA PRO A 50 1.53 -0.30 -14.55
C PRO A 50 0.10 0.21 -14.47
N PHE A 51 -0.61 -0.08 -13.37
CA PHE A 51 -1.95 0.45 -13.08
C PHE A 51 -2.00 1.98 -13.16
N TRP A 52 -0.95 2.72 -12.78
CA TRP A 52 -0.98 4.18 -12.86
C TRP A 52 -0.89 4.73 -14.27
N SER A 53 -0.51 3.90 -15.24
CA SER A 53 -0.51 4.22 -16.66
C SER A 53 -1.84 3.91 -17.35
N THR A 54 -2.81 3.32 -16.64
CA THR A 54 -4.16 3.08 -17.17
C THR A 54 -5.04 4.33 -16.98
N PRO A 55 -6.11 4.48 -17.79
CA PRO A 55 -7.06 5.58 -17.63
C PRO A 55 -7.66 5.68 -16.22
N GLU A 56 -7.82 4.53 -15.55
CA GLU A 56 -8.36 4.41 -14.20
C GLU A 56 -7.37 4.88 -13.12
N GLY A 57 -6.08 4.54 -13.28
CA GLY A 57 -5.02 4.93 -12.34
C GLY A 57 -4.49 6.34 -12.53
N TRP A 58 -4.77 7.00 -13.66
CA TRP A 58 -4.26 8.35 -13.92
C TRP A 58 -4.82 9.40 -12.94
N SER A 59 -5.97 9.13 -12.32
CA SER A 59 -6.59 10.07 -11.39
C SER A 59 -5.90 10.10 -10.02
N PRO A 60 -5.68 11.29 -9.42
CA PRO A 60 -5.28 11.41 -8.01
C PRO A 60 -6.27 10.75 -7.06
N ALA A 61 -7.55 10.67 -7.46
CA ALA A 61 -8.61 9.99 -6.72
C ALA A 61 -8.34 8.48 -6.56
N ALA A 62 -7.79 7.81 -7.58
CA ALA A 62 -7.44 6.39 -7.51
C ALA A 62 -6.37 6.11 -6.43
N ARG A 63 -5.40 7.02 -6.23
CA ARG A 63 -4.42 6.89 -5.13
C ARG A 63 -5.07 7.06 -3.76
N VAL A 64 -6.03 7.97 -3.63
CA VAL A 64 -6.77 8.19 -2.39
C VAL A 64 -7.63 6.97 -2.08
N GLU A 65 -8.29 6.40 -3.09
CA GLU A 65 -9.16 5.24 -2.92
C GLU A 65 -8.36 3.98 -2.57
N LEU A 66 -7.19 3.76 -3.18
CA LEU A 66 -6.25 2.70 -2.76
C LEU A 66 -5.88 2.82 -1.28
N ARG A 67 -5.60 4.04 -0.80
CA ARG A 67 -5.31 4.28 0.63
C ARG A 67 -6.52 4.02 1.52
N ARG A 68 -7.74 4.38 1.06
CA ARG A 68 -8.98 4.12 1.79
C ARG A 68 -9.27 2.63 1.89
N LEU A 69 -9.20 1.89 0.80
CA LEU A 69 -9.44 0.44 0.79
C LEU A 69 -8.47 -0.30 1.71
N THR A 70 -7.18 0.03 1.64
CA THR A 70 -6.16 -0.62 2.48
C THR A 70 -6.15 -0.12 3.93
N ALA A 71 -6.81 1.00 4.24
CA ALA A 71 -7.04 1.46 5.60
C ALA A 71 -8.34 0.89 6.20
N ALA A 72 -9.39 0.70 5.38
CA ALA A 72 -10.71 0.24 5.79
C ALA A 72 -10.78 -1.28 5.99
N ASP A 73 -10.07 -2.06 5.19
CA ASP A 73 -9.96 -3.52 5.33
C ASP A 73 -9.40 -3.96 6.71
N ARG A 74 -8.68 -3.04 7.36
CA ARG A 74 -8.19 -3.20 8.73
C ARG A 74 -9.27 -3.06 9.81
N ARG A 75 -10.41 -2.41 9.50
CA ARG A 75 -11.54 -2.29 10.42
C ARG A 75 -12.35 -3.59 10.46
N THR A 76 -12.30 -4.38 9.39
CA THR A 76 -12.93 -5.70 9.30
C THR A 76 -12.08 -6.83 9.90
N ASP A 77 -10.74 -6.72 9.88
CA ASP A 77 -9.83 -7.68 10.56
C ASP A 77 -9.77 -7.52 12.10
N ALA A 78 -10.47 -6.53 12.66
CA ALA A 78 -10.50 -6.23 14.09
C ALA A 78 -11.84 -6.59 14.75
N ALA A 79 -12.66 -7.44 14.13
CA ALA A 79 -13.95 -7.91 14.62
C ALA A 79 -13.90 -9.37 15.07
#